data_AF-A0A9K3J2V1-F1
#
_entry.id   AF-A0A9K3J2V1-F1
#
_cell.length_a   1.000
_cell.length_b   1.000
_cell.length_c   1.000
_cell.angle_alpha   90.00
_cell.angle_beta   90.00
_cell.angle_gamma   90.00
#
_symmetry.space_group_name_H-M   'P 1'
#
loop_
_entity.id
_entity.type
_entity.pdbx_description
1 polymer ?
#
loop_
_entity_poly.entity_id
_entity_poly.type
_entity_poly.pdbx_seq_one_letter_code
_entity_poly.pdbx_strand_id
1 'polypeptide(L)'
;MWWPSTLVQISLFRALHGKEDDDDDDNDNKKRISRTKFFVIVLACSFLYYLLPGFFFKTLQSISWVCWAFPNSVTAQQLGSGFQGLGFGAFSLDWATTASFLFSPLISPFFAIVNVFLGYFLIVYIVIPISYYGLNVYHARNFPIYSADLFTNDGQLYDIHKIVNNKFEIDYGEYAKQGHVNLSTFFALTYGFGFATIASTLTHVGLFYGKEIYGRYKASTTAKTDVHTRLMKNYKDIPAWWF
;
A
#
# COMPACT_ATOMS: atom_id res chain seq x y z
N MET A 1 4.50 -17.92 13.26
CA MET A 1 5.28 -16.79 12.70
C MET A 1 4.84 -15.52 13.40
N TRP A 2 5.76 -14.68 13.85
CA TRP A 2 5.43 -13.36 14.42
C TRP A 2 5.27 -12.39 13.25
N TRP A 3 4.10 -11.75 13.13
CA TRP A 3 3.86 -10.80 12.07
C TRP A 3 4.54 -9.47 12.41
N PRO A 4 5.34 -8.85 11.53
CA PRO A 4 6.16 -7.70 11.91
C PRO A 4 5.38 -6.55 12.58
N SER A 5 4.14 -6.29 12.19
CA SER A 5 3.34 -5.22 12.81
C SER A 5 3.00 -5.47 14.29
N THR A 6 2.97 -6.73 14.76
CA THR A 6 2.73 -7.01 16.18
C THR A 6 3.91 -6.61 17.06
N LEU A 7 5.14 -6.58 16.51
CA LEU A 7 6.33 -6.16 17.26
C LEU A 7 6.24 -4.69 17.71
N VAL A 8 5.65 -3.82 16.88
CA VAL A 8 5.48 -2.41 17.24
C VAL A 8 4.47 -2.24 18.37
N GLN A 9 3.36 -2.98 18.32
CA GLN A 9 2.35 -2.95 19.39
C GLN A 9 2.94 -3.48 20.70
N ILE A 10 3.68 -4.58 20.65
CA ILE A 10 4.34 -5.17 21.83
C ILE A 10 5.38 -4.22 22.40
N SER A 11 6.16 -3.56 21.54
CA SER A 11 7.13 -2.53 21.95
C SER A 11 6.45 -1.37 22.69
N LEU A 12 5.33 -0.87 22.15
CA LEU A 12 4.55 0.18 22.79
C LEU A 12 3.99 -0.26 24.14
N PHE A 13 3.36 -1.43 24.22
CA PHE A 13 2.82 -1.94 25.48
C PHE A 13 3.93 -2.17 26.51
N ARG A 14 5.09 -2.66 26.10
CA ARG A 14 6.26 -2.82 26.97
C ARG A 14 6.82 -1.48 27.44
N ALA A 15 6.76 -0.43 26.62
CA ALA A 15 7.16 0.91 27.04
C ALA A 15 6.17 1.52 28.05
N LEU A 16 4.87 1.23 27.93
CA LEU A 16 3.82 1.76 28.81
C LEU A 16 3.65 0.96 30.11
N HIS A 17 3.84 -0.36 30.07
CA HIS A 17 3.62 -1.27 31.21
C HIS A 17 4.89 -1.84 31.80
N GLY A 18 6.03 -1.70 31.13
CA GLY A 18 7.32 -2.06 31.71
C GLY A 18 7.50 -1.21 32.95
N LYS A 19 7.58 -1.85 34.12
CA LYS A 19 8.21 -1.20 35.27
C LYS A 19 9.57 -0.73 34.78
N GLU A 20 9.95 0.50 35.12
CA GLU A 20 11.35 0.90 35.05
C GLU A 20 12.05 -0.05 36.02
N ASP A 21 12.48 -1.21 35.51
CA ASP A 21 13.40 -2.05 36.25
C ASP A 21 14.62 -1.16 36.40
N ASP A 22 14.87 -0.73 37.63
CA ASP A 22 16.09 -0.09 38.10
C ASP A 22 17.27 -1.07 37.94
N ASP A 23 17.50 -1.58 36.74
CA ASP A 23 18.75 -2.20 36.32
C ASP A 23 19.74 -1.06 35.99
N ASP A 24 19.94 -0.19 36.99
CA ASP A 24 21.22 0.46 37.24
C ASP A 24 22.19 -0.66 37.68
N ASP A 25 22.57 -1.52 36.73
CA ASP A 25 23.82 -2.27 36.85
C ASP A 25 24.95 -1.27 36.59
N ASP A 26 25.54 -0.85 37.71
CA ASP A 26 26.84 -0.22 37.89
C ASP A 26 27.79 -0.36 36.67
N ASN A 27 28.33 0.78 36.24
CA ASN A 27 29.48 0.98 35.33
C ASN A 27 29.23 1.45 33.89
N ASP A 28 28.37 2.44 33.65
CA ASP A 28 28.72 3.42 32.61
C ASP A 28 28.06 4.79 32.80
N ASN A 29 28.88 5.85 32.80
CA ASN A 29 28.52 7.25 33.03
C ASN A 29 27.66 7.89 31.89
N LYS A 30 26.69 7.17 31.34
CA LYS A 30 25.73 7.68 30.36
C LYS A 30 24.32 7.60 30.92
N LYS A 31 23.81 8.74 31.41
CA LYS A 31 22.38 8.96 31.72
C LYS A 31 21.51 8.59 30.51
N ARG A 32 21.06 7.34 30.44
CA ARG A 32 20.12 6.88 29.41
C ARG A 32 18.74 7.44 29.76
N ILE A 33 18.10 8.10 28.78
CA ILE A 33 16.74 8.62 28.94
C ILE A 33 15.79 7.43 29.12
N SER A 34 14.89 7.49 30.11
CA SER A 34 13.82 6.49 30.30
C SER A 34 12.99 6.33 29.01
N ARG A 35 12.55 5.09 28.72
CA ARG A 35 11.77 4.76 27.52
C ARG A 35 10.50 5.60 27.42
N THR A 36 9.84 5.87 28.55
CA THR A 36 8.63 6.70 28.61
C THR A 36 8.94 8.16 28.30
N LYS A 37 10.04 8.70 28.83
CA LYS A 37 10.48 10.07 28.53
C LYS A 37 10.83 10.22 27.05
N PHE A 38 11.56 9.26 26.48
CA PHE A 38 11.86 9.23 25.04
C PHE A 38 10.58 9.18 24.20
N PHE A 39 9.63 8.32 24.54
CA PHE A 39 8.34 8.21 23.85
C PHE A 39 7.59 9.56 23.82
N VAL A 40 7.45 10.23 24.97
CA VAL A 40 6.72 11.51 25.04
C VAL A 40 7.43 12.61 24.26
N ILE A 41 8.77 12.66 24.31
CA ILE A 41 9.55 13.62 23.51
C ILE A 41 9.31 13.39 22.02
N VAL A 42 9.47 12.15 21.54
CA VAL A 42 9.27 11.82 20.12
C VAL A 42 7.82 12.10 19.70
N LEU A 43 6.83 11.75 20.52
CA LEU A 43 5.42 12.03 20.27
C LEU A 43 5.16 13.53 20.08
N ALA A 44 5.65 14.36 21.01
CA ALA A 44 5.49 15.82 20.95
C ALA A 44 6.22 16.42 19.74
N CYS A 45 7.45 15.99 19.48
CA CYS A 45 8.23 16.43 18.31
C CYS A 45 7.54 16.03 17.00
N SER A 46 7.05 14.80 16.88
CA SER A 46 6.31 14.35 15.69
C SER A 46 5.01 15.12 15.52
N PHE A 47 4.24 15.35 16.59
CA PHE A 47 3.01 16.15 16.56
C PHE A 47 3.27 17.55 16.00
N LEU A 48 4.30 18.25 16.51
CA LEU A 48 4.68 19.57 16.02
C LEU A 48 5.22 19.51 14.59
N TYR A 49 6.01 18.48 14.26
CA TYR A 49 6.57 18.31 12.93
C TYR A 49 5.48 18.16 11.87
N TYR A 50 4.42 17.37 12.11
CA TYR A 50 3.35 17.17 11.13
C TYR A 50 2.56 18.44 10.78
N LEU A 51 2.57 19.47 11.64
CA LEU A 51 1.99 20.77 11.31
C LEU A 51 2.74 21.45 10.16
N LEU A 52 4.06 21.20 10.01
CA LEU A 52 4.88 21.79 8.95
C LEU A 52 4.47 21.31 7.56
N PRO A 53 4.57 20.01 7.19
CA PRO A 53 4.15 19.56 5.87
C PRO A 53 2.63 19.59 5.70
N GLY A 54 1.84 19.43 6.77
CA GLY A 54 0.39 19.35 6.68
C GLY A 54 -0.32 20.70 6.50
N PHE A 55 0.19 21.76 7.14
CA PHE A 55 -0.49 23.06 7.17
C PHE A 55 0.37 24.20 6.62
N PHE A 56 1.59 24.40 7.14
CA PHE A 56 2.39 25.59 6.81
C PHE A 56 3.11 25.50 5.45
N PHE A 57 3.70 24.33 5.14
CA PHE A 57 4.57 24.12 3.98
C PHE A 57 4.21 22.81 3.27
N LYS A 58 3.07 22.80 2.57
CA LYS A 58 2.60 21.63 1.81
C LYS A 58 3.58 21.16 0.72
N THR A 59 4.48 22.03 0.27
CA THR A 59 5.56 21.66 -0.67
C THR A 59 6.51 20.61 -0.08
N LEU A 60 6.64 20.50 1.24
CA LEU A 60 7.45 19.47 1.90
C LEU A 60 6.90 18.05 1.68
N GLN A 61 5.62 17.92 1.33
CA GLN A 61 4.99 16.63 1.04
C GLN A 61 5.49 16.02 -0.27
N SER A 62 5.86 16.84 -1.24
CA SER A 62 6.45 16.36 -2.51
C SER A 62 7.36 17.42 -3.10
N ILE A 63 8.67 17.22 -2.93
CA ILE A 63 9.70 18.04 -3.54
C ILE A 63 10.16 17.34 -4.83
N SER A 64 9.63 17.81 -5.95
CA SER A 64 9.90 17.26 -7.29
C SER A 64 10.98 18.09 -8.00
N TRP A 65 12.26 17.78 -7.76
CA TRP A 65 13.37 18.54 -8.37
C TRP A 65 13.36 18.52 -9.90
N VAL A 66 12.88 17.43 -10.51
CA VAL A 66 12.74 17.32 -11.98
C VAL A 66 11.78 18.37 -12.53
N CYS A 67 10.67 18.63 -11.82
CA CYS A 67 9.72 19.68 -12.20
C CYS A 67 10.32 21.09 -12.04
N TRP A 68 11.19 21.30 -11.05
CA TRP A 68 11.89 22.58 -10.88
C TRP A 68 12.96 22.81 -11.95
N ALA A 69 13.68 21.76 -12.35
CA ALA A 69 14.68 21.85 -13.41
C ALA A 69 14.05 22.10 -14.79
N PHE A 70 12.87 21.53 -15.05
CA PHE A 70 12.18 21.64 -16.34
C PHE A 70 10.72 22.10 -16.18
N PRO A 71 10.49 23.36 -15.78
CA PRO A 71 9.15 23.85 -15.44
C PRO A 71 8.19 23.90 -16.64
N ASN A 72 8.69 24.10 -17.86
CA ASN A 72 7.87 24.26 -19.06
C ASN A 72 7.64 22.94 -19.83
N SER A 73 8.20 21.83 -19.38
CA SER A 73 8.11 20.56 -20.09
C SER A 73 6.99 19.68 -19.52
N VAL A 74 5.97 19.42 -20.34
CA VAL A 74 4.84 18.55 -19.96
C VAL A 74 5.32 17.14 -19.63
N THR A 75 6.27 16.59 -20.39
CA THR A 75 6.81 15.26 -20.14
C THR A 75 7.62 15.20 -18.84
N ALA A 76 8.40 16.24 -18.53
CA ALA A 76 9.12 16.31 -17.27
C ALA A 76 8.18 16.42 -16.07
N GLN A 77 7.06 17.12 -16.20
CA GLN A 77 6.02 17.17 -15.18
C GLN A 77 5.30 15.83 -15.01
N GLN A 78 4.94 15.16 -16.12
CA GLN A 78 4.30 13.83 -16.09
C GLN A 78 5.19 12.77 -15.45
N LEU A 79 6.51 12.83 -15.66
CA LEU A 79 7.45 11.90 -15.06
C LEU A 79 7.81 12.28 -13.61
N GLY A 80 8.08 13.56 -13.35
CA GLY A 80 8.70 14.02 -12.10
C GLY A 80 7.75 14.47 -10.99
N SER A 81 6.50 14.80 -11.33
CA SER A 81 5.53 15.28 -10.33
C SER A 81 5.15 14.15 -9.38
N GLY A 82 5.28 14.37 -8.06
CA GLY A 82 4.86 13.39 -7.05
C GLY A 82 3.34 13.39 -6.79
N PHE A 83 2.62 14.44 -7.20
CA PHE A 83 1.16 14.53 -7.01
C PHE A 83 0.35 14.19 -8.27
N GLN A 84 0.87 14.52 -9.45
CA GLN A 84 0.15 14.40 -10.73
C GLN A 84 0.93 13.59 -11.78
N GLY A 85 1.99 12.91 -11.36
CA GLY A 85 2.89 12.19 -12.25
C GLY A 85 3.43 10.91 -11.61
N LEU A 86 4.49 10.37 -12.19
CA LEU A 86 5.11 9.13 -11.75
C LEU A 86 6.09 9.31 -10.57
N GLY A 87 6.33 10.55 -10.13
CA GLY A 87 7.20 10.84 -8.98
C GLY A 87 8.69 10.57 -9.20
N PHE A 88 9.18 10.54 -10.44
CA PHE A 88 10.59 10.32 -10.72
C PHE A 88 11.45 11.43 -10.11
N GLY A 89 12.29 11.05 -9.15
CA GLY A 89 13.11 12.00 -8.41
C GLY A 89 12.33 12.86 -7.41
N ALA A 90 11.03 12.62 -7.19
CA ALA A 90 10.31 13.29 -6.12
C ALA A 90 10.75 12.72 -4.77
N PHE A 91 10.99 13.59 -3.79
CA PHE A 91 11.23 13.19 -2.41
C PHE A 91 10.24 13.88 -1.48
N SER A 92 9.85 13.19 -0.42
CA SER A 92 8.95 13.71 0.59
C SER A 92 9.68 13.85 1.91
N LEU A 93 9.48 14.97 2.59
CA LEU A 93 9.86 15.14 4.00
C LEU A 93 8.67 14.86 4.92
N ASP A 94 7.50 14.55 4.38
CA ASP A 94 6.34 14.10 5.14
C ASP A 94 6.38 12.58 5.34
N TRP A 95 6.51 12.15 6.59
CA TRP A 95 6.49 10.73 6.92
C TRP A 95 5.15 10.08 6.59
N ALA A 96 4.03 10.82 6.67
CA ALA A 96 2.72 10.29 6.31
C ALA A 96 2.64 9.97 4.82
N THR A 97 3.18 10.83 3.95
CA THR A 97 3.29 10.57 2.52
C THR A 97 4.18 9.35 2.25
N THR A 98 5.35 9.28 2.91
CA THR A 98 6.32 8.19 2.72
C THR A 98 5.76 6.83 3.20
N ALA A 99 5.04 6.81 4.31
CA ALA A 99 4.48 5.60 4.91
C ALA A 99 3.12 5.19 4.31
N SER A 100 2.52 6.00 3.44
CA SER A 100 1.16 5.77 2.93
C SER A 100 1.01 4.44 2.15
N PHE A 101 2.03 4.04 1.39
CA PHE A 101 1.96 2.88 0.50
C PHE A 101 2.39 1.56 1.16
N LEU A 102 3.52 1.56 1.86
CA LEU A 102 4.10 0.36 2.50
C LEU A 102 3.79 0.26 4.01
N PHE A 103 2.85 1.06 4.51
CA PHE A 103 2.75 1.37 5.94
C PHE A 103 4.09 1.87 6.48
N SER A 104 4.48 1.48 7.69
CA SER A 104 5.78 1.86 8.24
C SER A 104 6.88 0.95 7.69
N PRO A 105 7.78 1.45 6.81
CA PRO A 105 8.88 0.64 6.26
C PRO A 105 9.89 0.22 7.33
N LEU A 106 9.88 0.87 8.50
CA LEU A 106 10.74 0.53 9.64
C LEU A 106 10.46 -0.86 10.23
N ILE A 107 9.26 -1.39 9.98
CA ILE A 107 8.79 -2.66 10.51
C ILE A 107 9.12 -3.80 9.54
N SER A 108 9.12 -3.50 8.24
CA SER A 108 9.27 -4.50 7.18
C SER A 108 10.74 -4.90 7.01
N PRO A 109 11.05 -6.20 6.84
CA PRO A 109 12.42 -6.63 6.61
C PRO A 109 12.95 -6.09 5.28
N PHE A 110 14.25 -5.76 5.24
CA PHE A 110 14.89 -5.13 4.09
C PHE A 110 14.66 -5.88 2.76
N PHE A 111 14.78 -7.21 2.78
CA PHE A 111 14.54 -8.04 1.60
C PHE A 111 13.12 -7.85 1.01
N ALA A 112 12.10 -7.73 1.86
CA ALA A 112 10.72 -7.51 1.41
C ALA A 112 10.57 -6.12 0.77
N ILE A 113 11.21 -5.10 1.35
CA ILE A 113 11.21 -3.74 0.80
C ILE A 113 11.87 -3.71 -0.57
N VAL A 114 13.04 -4.34 -0.73
CA VAL A 114 13.73 -4.43 -2.02
C VAL A 114 12.88 -5.16 -3.05
N ASN A 115 12.22 -6.26 -2.68
CA ASN A 115 11.37 -7.00 -3.59
C ASN A 115 10.18 -6.16 -4.09
N VAL A 116 9.49 -5.44 -3.20
CA VAL A 116 8.41 -4.52 -3.59
C VAL A 116 8.96 -3.37 -4.43
N PHE A 117 10.12 -2.81 -4.09
CA PHE A 117 10.74 -1.73 -4.84
C PHE A 117 11.07 -2.14 -6.27
N LEU A 118 11.60 -3.35 -6.49
CA LEU A 118 11.86 -3.87 -7.84
C LEU A 118 10.56 -3.99 -8.64
N GLY A 119 9.49 -4.54 -8.05
CA GLY A 119 8.18 -4.61 -8.70
C GLY A 119 7.62 -3.23 -9.04
N TYR A 120 7.69 -2.29 -8.09
CA TYR A 120 7.32 -0.90 -8.29
C TYR A 120 8.11 -0.26 -9.44
N PHE A 121 9.42 -0.43 -9.47
CA PHE A 121 10.28 0.15 -10.50
C PHE A 121 9.91 -0.39 -11.90
N LEU A 122 9.73 -1.70 -12.02
CA LEU A 122 9.33 -2.34 -13.28
C LEU A 122 7.98 -1.82 -13.76
N ILE A 123 6.96 -1.75 -12.89
CA ILE A 123 5.62 -1.33 -13.29
C ILE A 123 5.60 0.17 -13.61
N VAL A 124 6.07 1.00 -12.68
CA VAL A 124 5.92 2.47 -12.77
C VAL A 124 6.87 3.10 -13.76
N TYR A 125 8.12 2.62 -13.88
CA TYR A 125 9.12 3.26 -14.74
C TYR A 125 9.38 2.52 -16.05
N ILE A 126 8.90 1.29 -16.22
CA ILE A 126 9.05 0.55 -17.48
C ILE A 126 7.70 0.31 -18.14
N VAL A 127 6.80 -0.43 -17.49
CA VAL A 127 5.53 -0.86 -18.12
C VAL A 127 4.62 0.32 -18.42
N ILE A 128 4.41 1.24 -17.46
CA ILE A 128 3.53 2.40 -17.66
C ILE A 128 4.05 3.33 -18.78
N PRO A 129 5.33 3.76 -18.80
CA PRO A 129 5.85 4.58 -19.90
C PRO A 129 5.82 3.88 -21.26
N ILE A 130 6.11 2.59 -21.34
CA ILE A 130 6.02 1.83 -22.61
C ILE A 130 4.57 1.79 -23.10
N SER A 131 3.61 1.56 -22.21
CA SER A 131 2.18 1.52 -22.56
C SER A 131 1.68 2.89 -23.05
N TYR A 132 2.03 3.97 -22.35
CA TYR A 132 1.56 5.33 -22.64
C TYR A 132 2.31 5.98 -23.82
N TYR A 133 3.64 6.05 -23.74
CA TYR A 133 4.48 6.69 -24.76
C TYR A 133 4.90 5.74 -25.89
N GLY A 134 5.08 4.44 -25.64
CA GLY A 134 5.52 3.53 -26.69
C GLY A 134 4.38 3.07 -27.59
N LEU A 135 3.38 2.43 -26.98
CA LEU A 135 2.32 1.71 -27.69
C LEU A 135 1.01 2.49 -27.81
N ASN A 136 0.83 3.57 -27.04
CA ASN A 136 -0.40 4.36 -26.97
C ASN A 136 -1.64 3.46 -26.81
N VAL A 137 -1.57 2.49 -25.89
CA VAL A 137 -2.60 1.48 -25.71
C VAL A 137 -3.93 2.18 -25.36
N TYR A 138 -5.00 1.84 -26.08
CA TYR A 138 -6.33 2.46 -25.94
C TYR A 138 -6.37 3.98 -26.12
N HIS A 139 -5.54 4.54 -27.00
CA HIS A 139 -5.45 6.00 -27.22
C HIS A 139 -5.13 6.78 -25.94
N ALA A 140 -4.35 6.16 -25.05
CA ALA A 140 -4.03 6.67 -23.73
C ALA A 140 -3.50 8.10 -23.68
N ARG A 141 -2.81 8.56 -24.72
CA ARG A 141 -2.24 9.91 -24.80
C ARG A 141 -3.27 11.03 -24.83
N ASN A 142 -4.55 10.71 -25.05
CA ASN A 142 -5.63 11.70 -25.06
C ASN A 142 -5.98 12.20 -23.64
N PHE A 143 -5.53 11.51 -22.60
CA PHE A 143 -5.83 11.82 -21.20
C PHE A 143 -4.58 11.72 -20.32
N PRO A 144 -4.60 12.28 -19.09
CA PRO A 144 -3.45 12.29 -18.20
C PRO A 144 -2.91 10.88 -17.88
N ILE A 145 -1.58 10.73 -17.81
CA ILE A 145 -0.93 9.46 -17.47
C ILE A 145 -1.32 8.96 -16.07
N TYR A 146 -1.50 9.88 -15.13
CA TYR A 146 -1.89 9.65 -13.74
C TYR A 146 -3.12 10.49 -13.42
N SER A 147 -4.27 9.84 -13.22
CA SER A 147 -5.49 10.45 -12.69
C SER A 147 -6.42 9.36 -12.15
N ALA A 148 -7.22 9.70 -11.14
CA ALA A 148 -8.32 8.88 -10.65
C ALA A 148 -9.65 9.18 -11.36
N ASP A 149 -9.68 10.24 -12.18
CA ASP A 149 -10.88 10.65 -12.91
C ASP A 149 -11.15 9.75 -14.12
N LEU A 150 -12.39 9.81 -14.60
CA LEU A 150 -12.87 9.10 -15.77
C LEU A 150 -12.90 10.03 -16.98
N PHE A 151 -12.59 9.53 -18.17
CA PHE A 151 -12.50 10.32 -19.39
C PHE A 151 -13.37 9.77 -20.53
N THR A 152 -13.85 10.66 -21.39
CA THR A 152 -14.39 10.30 -22.71
C THR A 152 -13.24 10.01 -23.69
N ASN A 153 -13.54 9.49 -24.88
CA ASN A 153 -12.52 9.24 -25.92
C ASN A 153 -11.74 10.50 -26.33
N ASP A 154 -12.37 11.67 -26.20
CA ASP A 154 -11.80 12.97 -26.54
C ASP A 154 -10.96 13.58 -25.40
N GLY A 155 -10.81 12.87 -24.27
CA GLY A 155 -10.03 13.34 -23.11
C GLY A 155 -10.77 14.30 -22.18
N GLN A 156 -12.08 14.51 -22.38
CA GLN A 156 -12.91 15.30 -21.47
C GLN A 156 -13.32 14.48 -20.25
N LEU A 157 -13.58 15.14 -19.13
CA LEU A 157 -14.09 14.47 -17.93
C LEU A 157 -15.44 13.79 -18.23
N TYR A 158 -15.56 12.53 -17.82
CA TYR A 158 -16.75 11.73 -18.03
C TYR A 158 -17.84 12.12 -17.02
N ASP A 159 -18.98 12.55 -17.53
CA ASP A 159 -20.14 12.89 -16.71
C ASP A 159 -20.93 11.64 -16.34
N ILE A 160 -20.77 11.17 -15.10
CA ILE A 160 -21.44 9.96 -14.59
C ILE A 160 -22.94 10.24 -14.37
N HIS A 161 -23.31 11.46 -14.00
CA HIS A 161 -24.69 11.80 -13.67
C HIS A 161 -25.61 11.76 -14.89
N LYS A 162 -25.06 11.98 -16.09
CA LYS A 162 -25.83 11.87 -17.35
C LYS A 162 -26.21 10.44 -17.73
N ILE A 163 -25.39 9.46 -17.35
CA ILE A 163 -25.61 8.06 -17.71
C ILE A 163 -26.36 7.28 -16.62
N VAL A 164 -26.66 7.90 -15.48
CA VAL A 164 -27.35 7.25 -14.36
C VAL A 164 -28.75 7.84 -14.22
N ASN A 165 -29.76 6.98 -14.33
CA ASN A 165 -31.15 7.39 -14.20
C ASN A 165 -31.54 7.64 -12.73
N ASN A 166 -32.76 8.15 -12.49
CA ASN A 166 -33.28 8.42 -11.14
C ASN A 166 -33.44 7.18 -10.25
N LYS A 167 -33.29 5.96 -10.81
CA LYS A 167 -33.31 4.68 -10.09
C LYS A 167 -31.91 4.15 -9.81
N PHE A 168 -30.85 4.92 -10.09
CA PHE A 168 -29.45 4.50 -10.01
C PHE A 168 -29.08 3.34 -10.95
N GLU A 169 -29.78 3.21 -12.07
CA GLU A 169 -29.46 2.26 -13.15
C GLU A 169 -28.79 3.00 -14.30
N ILE A 170 -27.99 2.27 -15.08
CA ILE A 170 -27.33 2.83 -16.27
C ILE A 170 -28.37 3.05 -17.37
N ASP A 171 -28.47 4.29 -17.84
CA ASP A 171 -29.19 4.63 -19.07
C ASP A 171 -28.30 4.31 -20.27
N TYR A 172 -28.55 3.16 -20.90
CA TYR A 172 -27.80 2.72 -22.07
C TYR A 172 -27.94 3.65 -23.28
N GLY A 173 -29.02 4.44 -23.38
CA GLY A 173 -29.23 5.41 -24.44
C GLY A 173 -28.30 6.61 -24.30
N GLU A 174 -28.21 7.18 -23.11
CA GLU A 174 -27.26 8.27 -22.81
C GLU A 174 -25.81 7.77 -22.81
N TYR A 175 -25.56 6.55 -22.30
CA TYR A 175 -24.25 5.92 -22.38
C TYR A 175 -23.76 5.75 -23.82
N ALA A 176 -24.63 5.32 -24.74
CA ALA A 176 -24.27 5.18 -26.16
C ALA A 176 -23.93 6.52 -26.82
N LYS A 177 -24.54 7.63 -26.38
CA LYS A 177 -24.22 8.98 -26.87
C LYS A 177 -22.89 9.50 -26.34
N GLN A 178 -22.62 9.28 -25.06
CA GLN A 178 -21.39 9.76 -24.41
C GLN A 178 -20.17 8.88 -24.73
N GLY A 179 -20.41 7.61 -25.06
CA GLY A 179 -19.39 6.65 -25.42
C GLY A 179 -18.76 5.94 -24.22
N HIS A 180 -17.73 5.14 -24.51
CA HIS A 180 -17.04 4.34 -23.52
C HIS A 180 -16.29 5.19 -22.50
N VAL A 181 -16.23 4.66 -21.27
CA VAL A 181 -15.46 5.24 -20.17
C VAL A 181 -13.99 4.83 -20.35
N ASN A 182 -13.10 5.81 -20.36
CA ASN A 182 -11.66 5.60 -20.37
C ASN A 182 -11.04 5.97 -19.03
N LEU A 183 -9.95 5.28 -18.71
CA LEU A 183 -9.19 5.42 -17.47
C LEU A 183 -7.76 5.82 -17.79
N SER A 184 -7.11 6.58 -16.90
CA SER A 184 -5.68 6.85 -17.03
C SER A 184 -4.88 5.54 -17.11
N THR A 185 -3.77 5.56 -17.87
CA THR A 185 -2.93 4.36 -18.04
C THR A 185 -2.39 3.84 -16.72
N PHE A 186 -2.01 4.74 -15.80
CA PHE A 186 -1.60 4.35 -14.46
C PHE A 186 -2.71 3.61 -13.72
N PHE A 187 -3.93 4.17 -13.72
CA PHE A 187 -5.05 3.57 -13.01
C PHE A 187 -5.44 2.20 -13.58
N ALA A 188 -5.55 2.09 -14.90
CA ALA A 188 -5.90 0.85 -15.58
C ALA A 188 -4.88 -0.28 -15.33
N LEU A 189 -3.58 0.02 -15.48
CA LEU A 189 -2.53 -0.98 -15.27
C LEU A 189 -2.39 -1.39 -13.81
N THR A 190 -2.43 -0.44 -12.87
CA THR A 190 -2.36 -0.76 -11.44
C THR A 190 -3.54 -1.62 -11.00
N TYR A 191 -4.76 -1.37 -11.50
CA TYR A 191 -5.90 -2.26 -11.28
C TYR A 191 -5.68 -3.66 -11.86
N GLY A 192 -5.19 -3.75 -13.10
CA GLY A 192 -4.88 -5.02 -13.75
C GLY A 192 -3.87 -5.86 -12.97
N PHE A 193 -2.77 -5.24 -12.52
CA PHE A 193 -1.78 -5.90 -11.67
C PHE A 193 -2.32 -6.22 -10.27
N GLY A 194 -3.26 -5.43 -9.75
CA GLY A 194 -4.00 -5.73 -8.54
C GLY A 194 -4.71 -7.08 -8.64
N PHE A 195 -5.44 -7.33 -9.74
CA PHE A 195 -6.08 -8.63 -9.98
C PHE A 195 -5.06 -9.76 -10.18
N ALA A 196 -3.96 -9.49 -10.89
CA ALA A 196 -2.89 -10.47 -11.08
C ALA A 196 -2.24 -10.90 -9.75
N THR A 197 -2.20 -10.00 -8.75
CA THR A 197 -1.67 -10.29 -7.42
C THR A 197 -2.48 -11.37 -6.69
N ILE A 198 -3.80 -11.42 -6.88
CA ILE A 198 -4.66 -12.46 -6.31
C ILE A 198 -4.27 -13.84 -6.88
N ALA A 199 -4.20 -13.94 -8.21
CA ALA A 199 -3.81 -15.18 -8.89
C ALA A 199 -2.38 -15.60 -8.52
N SER A 200 -1.45 -14.63 -8.43
CA SER A 200 -0.07 -14.86 -8.00
C SER A 200 0.00 -15.40 -6.58
N THR A 201 -0.79 -14.85 -5.66
CA THR A 201 -0.83 -15.30 -4.25
C THR A 201 -1.32 -16.75 -4.15
N LEU A 202 -2.41 -17.09 -4.83
CA LEU A 202 -2.92 -18.47 -4.86
C LEU A 202 -1.90 -19.45 -5.46
N THR A 203 -1.26 -19.05 -6.56
CA THR A 203 -0.22 -19.85 -7.22
C THR A 203 0.99 -20.05 -6.30
N HIS A 204 1.44 -18.98 -5.63
CA HIS A 204 2.56 -19.04 -4.68
C HIS A 204 2.23 -19.96 -3.49
N VAL A 205 1.04 -19.82 -2.89
CA VAL A 205 0.61 -20.70 -1.80
C VAL A 205 0.53 -22.16 -2.25
N GLY A 206 -0.06 -22.41 -3.42
CA GLY A 206 -0.19 -23.75 -3.98
C GLY A 206 1.17 -24.42 -4.26
N LEU A 207 2.11 -23.70 -4.88
CA LEU A 207 3.40 -24.27 -5.26
C LEU A 207 4.35 -24.45 -4.08
N PHE A 208 4.45 -23.45 -3.18
CA PHE A 208 5.43 -23.47 -2.09
C PHE A 208 4.91 -24.16 -0.83
N TYR A 209 3.64 -23.94 -0.48
CA TYR A 209 3.06 -24.44 0.77
C TYR A 209 2.03 -25.55 0.56
N GLY A 210 1.61 -25.83 -0.68
CA GLY A 210 0.56 -26.81 -0.96
C GLY A 210 0.87 -28.21 -0.44
N LYS A 211 2.12 -28.66 -0.51
CA LYS A 211 2.54 -29.96 0.05
C LYS A 211 2.38 -30.01 1.57
N GLU A 212 2.78 -28.94 2.27
CA GLU A 212 2.63 -28.84 3.72
C GLU A 212 1.16 -28.76 4.12
N ILE A 213 0.38 -27.91 3.45
CA ILE A 213 -1.07 -27.76 3.68
C ILE A 213 -1.77 -29.10 3.50
N TYR A 214 -1.51 -29.82 2.41
CA TYR A 214 -2.10 -31.13 2.17
C TYR A 214 -1.66 -32.17 3.22
N GLY A 215 -0.39 -32.15 3.62
CA GLY A 215 0.13 -33.00 4.69
C GLY A 215 -0.56 -32.74 6.03
N ARG A 216 -0.75 -31.47 6.41
CA ARG A 216 -1.47 -31.06 7.63
C ARG A 216 -2.95 -31.39 7.56
N TYR A 217 -3.58 -31.21 6.41
CA TYR A 217 -4.97 -31.60 6.18
C TYR A 217 -5.16 -33.10 6.40
N LYS A 218 -4.32 -33.95 5.80
CA LYS A 218 -4.37 -35.41 6.03
C LYS A 218 -4.06 -35.81 7.47
N ALA A 219 -3.12 -35.10 8.11
CA ALA A 219 -2.78 -35.32 9.50
C ALA A 219 -3.91 -34.92 10.45
N SER A 220 -4.73 -33.92 10.13
CA SER A 220 -5.85 -33.51 10.99
C SER A 220 -6.83 -34.65 11.30
N THR A 221 -7.01 -35.58 10.35
CA THR A 221 -7.89 -36.74 10.49
C THR A 221 -7.19 -37.97 11.09
N THR A 222 -5.87 -38.08 10.91
CA THR A 222 -5.10 -39.29 11.25
C THR A 222 -4.22 -39.13 12.49
N ALA A 223 -3.97 -37.91 12.95
CA ALA A 223 -3.06 -37.61 14.04
C ALA A 223 -3.61 -38.06 15.39
N LYS A 224 -2.69 -38.37 16.30
CA LYS A 224 -3.00 -38.77 17.67
C LYS A 224 -3.69 -37.61 18.39
N THR A 225 -4.94 -37.81 18.80
CA THR A 225 -5.73 -36.79 19.50
C THR A 225 -5.07 -36.40 20.82
N ASP A 226 -4.88 -35.10 21.03
CA ASP A 226 -4.41 -34.55 22.30
C ASP A 226 -5.53 -34.51 23.35
N VAL A 227 -5.18 -34.16 24.59
CA VAL A 227 -6.13 -34.12 25.71
C VAL A 227 -7.24 -33.09 25.46
N HIS A 228 -6.92 -31.95 24.82
CA HIS A 228 -7.89 -30.90 24.50
C HIS A 228 -8.89 -31.36 23.44
N THR A 229 -8.44 -31.98 22.34
CA THR A 229 -9.31 -32.55 21.30
C THR A 229 -10.21 -33.64 21.88
N ARG A 230 -9.69 -34.46 22.81
CA ARG A 230 -10.50 -35.48 23.49
C ARG A 230 -11.61 -34.87 24.34
N LEU A 231 -11.35 -33.78 25.07
CA LEU A 231 -12.36 -33.06 25.85
C LEU A 231 -13.39 -32.36 24.96
N MET A 232 -12.97 -31.87 23.79
CA MET A 232 -13.85 -31.19 22.82
C MET A 232 -14.83 -32.14 22.10
N LYS A 233 -14.58 -33.45 22.07
CA LYS A 233 -15.51 -34.46 21.50
C LYS A 233 -16.89 -34.51 22.15
N ASN A 234 -17.04 -33.91 23.34
CA ASN A 234 -18.35 -33.77 24.00
C ASN A 234 -19.27 -32.76 23.30
N TYR A 235 -18.72 -31.92 22.42
CA TYR A 235 -19.46 -30.94 21.64
C TYR A 235 -19.61 -31.41 20.20
N LYS A 236 -20.67 -30.97 19.52
CA LYS A 236 -20.89 -31.28 18.10
C LYS A 236 -19.78 -30.64 17.26
N ASP A 237 -19.21 -31.43 16.36
CA ASP A 237 -18.18 -30.92 15.44
C ASP A 237 -18.73 -29.76 14.60
N ILE A 238 -17.88 -28.74 14.43
CA ILE A 238 -18.16 -27.61 13.57
C ILE A 238 -18.02 -28.10 12.12
N PRO A 239 -18.99 -27.81 11.24
CA PRO A 239 -18.90 -28.19 9.84
C PRO A 239 -17.63 -27.66 9.19
N ALA A 240 -16.96 -28.47 8.38
CA ALA A 240 -15.68 -28.09 7.76
C ALA A 240 -15.78 -26.87 6.83
N TRP A 241 -16.96 -26.56 6.28
CA TRP A 241 -17.18 -25.37 5.43
C TRP A 241 -17.12 -24.03 6.19
N TRP A 242 -17.10 -24.09 7.52
CA TRP A 242 -17.01 -22.89 8.36
C TRP A 242 -15.58 -22.34 8.46
N PHE A 243 -14.58 -23.11 8.02
CA PHE A 243 -13.15 -22.77 8.02
C PHE A 243 -12.63 -22.66 6.58
#